data_AF-A0A1C5NAG5-F1
#
_entry.id   AF-A0A1C5NAG5-F1
#
_cell.length_a   1.000
_cell.length_b   1.000
_cell.length_c   1.000
_cell.angle_alpha   90.00
_cell.angle_beta   90.00
_cell.angle_gamma   90.00
#
_symmetry.space_group_name_H-M   'P 1'
#
loop_
_entity.id
_entity.type
_entity.pdbx_description
1 polymer ?
#
loop_
_entity_poly.entity_id
_entity_poly.type
_entity_poly.pdbx_seq_one_letter_code
_entity_poly.pdbx_strand_id
1 'polypeptide(L)'
;MAEIIYSKYSNERSRRFAIRTDILEENKKRWLQKKALYPEGKEHMDNLASWNSRLNAVYEKVPFVCNKCEIVEDGVKFEYLDAESLSEHLDSMLQRGEIQAAFDRLVEFLKQVRLVYSQKPFEVTAEFQQVFGNVTLPSQLMCAEITNIDIVCDNVMLTEPITLLDYEWTFEFPVPCEYVLYRIIHYYIQTNSIRTPLNEEKLYQELGISEALQSSFAQMEKAFQGYITGSHVPMREMYGVMTPGMSSFSVETTGLLQVYFGDEEGRYYEPFSAKRPIMTRHADYTIDLPPECRKIRIDPGDQPCMVHIKKLAFDGQTASMDEAEVPDGFIHGSWALISRPDPHIKDIAVPQGAKQLTMQLEIYLENQDMLACLQDLQKENARLNVLVEQRTRELEEKNKPMLQMVYEKVMEKKGK
;
A
#
# COMPACT_ATOMS: atom_id res chain seq x y z
N MET A 1 23.72 -6.36 -28.81
CA MET A 1 24.02 -5.77 -27.50
C MET A 1 22.71 -5.72 -26.77
N ALA A 2 22.67 -6.32 -25.59
CA ALA A 2 21.48 -6.35 -24.76
C ALA A 2 21.10 -4.94 -24.30
N GLU A 3 19.81 -4.61 -24.40
CA GLU A 3 19.26 -3.35 -23.91
C GLU A 3 18.69 -3.56 -22.50
N ILE A 4 18.93 -2.60 -21.59
CA ILE A 4 18.31 -2.62 -20.26
C ILE A 4 16.95 -1.95 -20.37
N ILE A 5 15.89 -2.73 -20.18
CA ILE A 5 14.50 -2.26 -20.24
C ILE A 5 14.06 -1.65 -18.90
N TYR A 6 14.59 -2.20 -17.81
CA TYR A 6 14.26 -1.76 -16.45
C TYR A 6 15.40 -2.10 -15.49
N SER A 7 15.62 -1.23 -14.49
CA SER A 7 16.57 -1.47 -13.40
C SER A 7 15.94 -1.13 -12.07
N LYS A 8 16.07 -2.04 -11.10
CA LYS A 8 15.70 -1.82 -9.69
C LYS A 8 16.94 -1.91 -8.82
N TYR A 9 17.05 -0.99 -7.86
CA TYR A 9 18.14 -0.92 -6.91
C TYR A 9 17.60 -1.22 -5.51
N SER A 10 18.25 -2.12 -4.77
CA SER A 10 17.99 -2.34 -3.34
C SER A 10 19.03 -1.60 -2.48
N ASN A 11 19.30 -0.35 -2.83
CA ASN A 11 20.33 0.49 -2.20
C ASN A 11 19.98 0.97 -0.78
N GLU A 12 18.75 0.73 -0.30
CA GLU A 12 18.37 0.92 1.11
C GLU A 12 18.90 -0.19 2.03
N ARG A 13 19.44 -1.27 1.45
CA ARG A 13 20.10 -2.35 2.20
C ARG A 13 21.55 -1.96 2.50
N SER A 14 22.14 -2.57 3.52
CA SER A 14 23.58 -2.45 3.77
C SER A 14 24.39 -2.82 2.53
N ARG A 15 25.62 -2.29 2.43
CA ARG A 15 26.47 -2.46 1.23
C ARG A 15 26.69 -3.92 0.82
N ARG A 16 26.70 -4.84 1.79
CA ARG A 16 26.84 -6.29 1.55
C ARG A 16 25.60 -6.96 0.94
N PHE A 17 24.44 -6.30 0.97
CA PHE A 17 23.17 -6.82 0.45
C PHE A 17 22.54 -5.94 -0.63
N ALA A 18 23.17 -4.80 -0.93
CA ALA A 18 22.69 -3.87 -1.95
C ALA A 18 22.96 -4.45 -3.34
N ILE A 19 21.89 -4.70 -4.09
CA ILE A 19 21.94 -5.29 -5.44
C ILE A 19 21.23 -4.40 -6.46
N ARG A 20 21.67 -4.50 -7.70
CA ARG A 20 20.95 -4.02 -8.87
C ARG A 20 20.36 -5.21 -9.62
N THR A 21 19.07 -5.16 -9.89
CA THR A 21 18.37 -6.13 -10.74
C THR A 21 18.00 -5.44 -12.04
N ASP A 22 18.58 -5.89 -13.14
CA ASP A 22 18.31 -5.41 -14.49
C ASP A 22 17.41 -6.40 -15.22
N ILE A 23 16.40 -5.92 -15.94
CA ILE A 23 15.69 -6.69 -16.97
C ILE A 23 16.32 -6.31 -18.31
N LEU A 24 16.92 -7.29 -18.96
CA LEU A 24 17.59 -7.11 -20.24
C LEU A 24 16.79 -7.77 -21.36
N GLU A 25 16.85 -7.17 -22.55
CA GLU A 25 16.26 -7.72 -23.76
C GLU A 25 17.30 -7.76 -24.90
N GLU A 26 17.38 -8.89 -25.59
CA GLU A 26 18.12 -9.02 -26.86
C GLU A 26 17.35 -9.97 -27.79
N ASN A 27 17.12 -9.55 -29.03
CA ASN A 27 16.38 -10.33 -30.03
C ASN A 27 15.00 -10.83 -29.53
N LYS A 28 14.26 -9.97 -28.80
CA LYS A 28 12.96 -10.28 -28.16
C LYS A 28 13.02 -11.38 -27.08
N LYS A 29 14.21 -11.76 -26.62
CA LYS A 29 14.39 -12.65 -25.45
C LYS A 29 14.77 -11.81 -24.25
N ARG A 30 14.06 -12.02 -23.14
CA ARG A 30 14.30 -11.33 -21.87
C ARG A 30 15.01 -12.23 -20.87
N TRP A 31 15.80 -11.62 -20.00
CA TRP A 31 16.36 -12.24 -18.80
C TRP A 31 16.54 -11.21 -17.71
N LEU A 32 16.65 -11.65 -16.46
CA LEU A 32 17.03 -10.79 -15.36
C LEU A 32 18.52 -10.97 -15.07
N GLN A 33 19.19 -9.91 -14.63
CA GLN A 33 20.57 -9.96 -14.16
C GLN A 33 20.69 -9.24 -12.83
N LYS A 34 21.05 -9.98 -11.78
CA LYS A 34 21.31 -9.45 -10.44
C LYS A 34 22.80 -9.21 -10.27
N LYS A 35 23.18 -8.03 -9.78
CA LYS A 35 24.57 -7.61 -9.56
C LYS A 35 24.74 -6.99 -8.18
N ALA A 36 25.83 -7.29 -7.50
CA ALA A 36 26.20 -6.54 -6.30
C ALA A 36 26.50 -5.09 -6.67
N LEU A 37 25.96 -4.13 -5.92
CA LEU A 37 26.26 -2.71 -6.12
C LEU A 37 27.65 -2.33 -5.60
N TYR A 38 28.14 -3.09 -4.62
CA TYR A 38 29.42 -2.85 -3.97
C TYR A 38 30.22 -4.15 -3.86
N PRO A 39 31.57 -4.08 -3.81
CA PRO A 39 32.42 -5.26 -3.66
C PRO A 39 32.09 -6.13 -2.44
N GLU A 40 31.58 -5.52 -1.37
CA GLU A 40 31.14 -6.20 -0.14
C GLU A 40 29.99 -7.19 -0.35
N GLY A 41 29.23 -7.06 -1.45
CA GLY A 41 28.13 -7.97 -1.79
C GLY A 41 28.52 -9.19 -2.61
N LYS A 42 29.82 -9.40 -2.86
CA LYS A 42 30.30 -10.53 -3.68
C LYS A 42 29.88 -11.88 -3.10
N GLU A 43 30.13 -12.12 -1.82
CA GLU A 43 29.76 -13.38 -1.15
C GLU A 43 28.25 -13.64 -1.21
N HIS A 44 27.44 -12.58 -1.05
CA HIS A 44 25.99 -12.65 -1.16
C HIS A 44 25.54 -13.10 -2.56
N MET A 45 26.21 -12.64 -3.63
CA MET A 45 25.94 -13.07 -5.01
C MET A 45 26.44 -14.48 -5.31
N ASP A 46 27.60 -14.86 -4.80
CA ASP A 46 28.14 -16.21 -4.97
C ASP A 46 27.20 -17.26 -4.31
N ASN A 47 26.66 -16.94 -3.14
CA ASN A 47 25.69 -17.79 -2.44
C ASN A 47 24.38 -17.94 -3.21
N LEU A 48 23.89 -16.86 -3.84
CA LEU A 48 22.63 -16.85 -4.58
C LEU A 48 22.58 -17.96 -5.66
N ALA A 49 23.66 -18.11 -6.44
CA ALA A 49 23.72 -19.16 -7.46
C ALA A 49 23.75 -20.58 -6.85
N SER A 50 24.36 -20.73 -5.66
CA SER A 50 24.43 -22.02 -4.97
C SER A 50 23.07 -22.46 -4.41
N TRP A 51 22.19 -21.52 -4.06
CA TRP A 51 20.87 -21.83 -3.50
C TRP A 51 19.96 -22.54 -4.49
N ASN A 52 20.05 -22.22 -5.78
CA ASN A 52 19.20 -22.81 -6.82
C ASN A 52 19.23 -24.36 -6.79
N SER A 53 20.41 -24.96 -6.81
CA SER A 53 20.55 -26.42 -6.84
C SER A 53 20.15 -27.06 -5.51
N ARG A 54 20.48 -26.42 -4.40
CA ARG A 54 20.26 -26.96 -3.05
C ARG A 54 18.80 -26.91 -2.63
N LEU A 55 18.10 -25.82 -2.94
CA LEU A 55 16.67 -25.70 -2.66
C LEU A 55 15.84 -26.63 -3.54
N ASN A 56 16.22 -26.84 -4.81
CA ASN A 56 15.55 -27.81 -5.67
C ASN A 56 15.57 -29.24 -5.07
N ALA A 57 16.65 -29.63 -4.39
CA ALA A 57 16.71 -30.91 -3.66
C ALA A 57 15.76 -30.94 -2.44
N VAL A 58 15.61 -29.81 -1.74
CA VAL A 58 14.67 -29.67 -0.62
C VAL A 58 13.21 -29.74 -1.11
N TYR A 59 12.94 -29.29 -2.33
CA TYR A 59 11.60 -29.24 -2.91
C TYR A 59 11.14 -30.53 -3.57
N GLU A 60 11.93 -31.61 -3.64
CA GLU A 60 11.55 -32.87 -4.30
C GLU A 60 10.21 -33.49 -3.84
N LYS A 61 9.76 -33.15 -2.62
CA LYS A 61 8.49 -33.64 -2.04
C LYS A 61 7.25 -32.86 -2.46
N VAL A 62 7.42 -31.73 -3.15
CA VAL A 62 6.33 -30.84 -3.61
C VAL A 62 6.61 -30.40 -5.05
N PRO A 63 5.60 -29.96 -5.82
CA PRO A 63 5.82 -29.50 -7.19
C PRO A 63 6.38 -28.08 -7.23
N PHE A 64 7.47 -27.81 -6.49
CA PHE A 64 8.16 -26.51 -6.48
C PHE A 64 9.53 -26.63 -7.13
N VAL A 65 9.94 -25.59 -7.85
CA VAL A 65 11.29 -25.44 -8.38
C VAL A 65 11.79 -24.01 -8.19
N CYS A 66 13.09 -23.83 -8.02
CA CYS A 66 13.71 -22.50 -8.05
C CYS A 66 13.86 -22.01 -9.49
N ASN A 67 13.59 -20.72 -9.70
CA ASN A 67 13.84 -20.02 -10.96
C ASN A 67 15.30 -20.20 -11.40
N LYS A 68 15.54 -20.64 -12.64
CA LYS A 68 16.88 -21.02 -13.08
C LYS A 68 17.81 -19.83 -13.11
N CYS A 69 19.03 -20.05 -12.66
CA CYS A 69 20.09 -19.05 -12.70
C CYS A 69 21.40 -19.60 -13.28
N GLU A 70 22.21 -18.70 -13.82
CA GLU A 70 23.54 -18.94 -14.36
C GLU A 70 24.49 -17.84 -13.88
N ILE A 71 25.67 -18.21 -13.38
CA ILE A 71 26.72 -17.23 -13.05
C ILE A 71 27.30 -16.70 -14.35
N VAL A 72 27.33 -15.38 -14.50
CA VAL A 72 27.93 -14.67 -15.65
C VAL A 72 29.05 -13.76 -15.17
N GLU A 73 29.82 -13.19 -16.10
CA GLU A 73 30.99 -12.34 -15.77
C GLU A 73 30.65 -11.19 -14.80
N ASP A 74 29.47 -10.59 -14.97
CA ASP A 74 29.01 -9.45 -14.18
C ASP A 74 27.70 -9.79 -13.44
N GLY A 75 27.76 -10.77 -12.53
CA GLY A 75 26.65 -11.12 -11.63
C GLY A 75 25.96 -12.45 -11.95
N VAL A 76 24.68 -12.56 -11.58
CA VAL A 76 23.88 -13.79 -11.76
C VAL A 76 22.72 -13.51 -12.70
N LYS A 77 22.66 -14.27 -13.79
CA LYS A 77 21.59 -14.23 -14.79
C LYS A 77 20.47 -15.19 -14.39
N PHE A 78 19.22 -14.74 -14.47
CA PHE A 78 18.03 -15.52 -14.23
C PHE A 78 17.15 -15.59 -15.47
N GLU A 79 16.44 -16.70 -15.65
CA GLU A 79 15.40 -16.75 -16.67
C GLU A 79 14.28 -15.74 -16.37
N TYR A 80 13.70 -15.19 -17.43
CA TYR A 80 12.52 -14.34 -17.35
C TYR A 80 11.29 -15.23 -17.52
N LEU A 81 10.39 -15.22 -16.54
CA LEU A 81 9.13 -15.96 -16.58
C LEU A 81 7.97 -14.99 -16.79
N ASP A 82 7.16 -15.30 -17.80
CA ASP A 82 5.90 -14.62 -18.10
C ASP A 82 4.76 -15.55 -17.69
N ALA A 83 4.45 -15.54 -16.40
CA ALA A 83 3.45 -16.38 -15.76
C ALA A 83 2.73 -15.59 -14.67
N GLU A 84 1.49 -15.99 -14.37
CA GLU A 84 0.71 -15.39 -13.28
C GLU A 84 1.34 -15.77 -11.93
N SER A 85 1.52 -14.79 -11.06
CA SER A 85 1.93 -15.02 -9.68
C SER A 85 0.77 -15.50 -8.80
N LEU A 86 1.07 -16.18 -7.69
CA LEU A 86 0.06 -16.56 -6.70
C LEU A 86 -0.68 -15.33 -6.16
N SER A 87 0.04 -14.21 -5.98
CA SER A 87 -0.52 -12.92 -5.55
C SER A 87 -1.59 -12.41 -6.52
N GLU A 88 -1.26 -12.31 -7.81
CA GLU A 88 -2.19 -11.89 -8.87
C GLU A 88 -3.39 -12.81 -8.99
N HIS A 89 -3.16 -14.13 -8.90
CA HIS A 89 -4.22 -15.12 -8.99
C HIS A 89 -5.22 -14.98 -7.84
N LEU A 90 -4.73 -14.91 -6.60
CA LEU A 90 -5.58 -14.74 -5.42
C LEU A 90 -6.31 -13.40 -5.43
N ASP A 91 -5.65 -12.32 -5.85
CA ASP A 91 -6.28 -11.00 -5.99
C ASP A 91 -7.40 -11.02 -7.04
N SER A 92 -7.19 -11.71 -8.17
CA SER A 92 -8.22 -11.90 -9.20
C SER A 92 -9.44 -12.67 -8.67
N MET A 93 -9.23 -13.70 -7.84
CA MET A 93 -10.33 -14.43 -7.17
C MET A 93 -11.09 -13.51 -6.21
N LEU A 94 -10.38 -12.71 -5.41
CA LEU A 94 -10.99 -11.75 -4.48
C LEU A 94 -11.80 -10.67 -5.19
N GLN A 95 -11.31 -10.16 -6.33
CA GLN A 95 -12.04 -9.21 -7.17
C GLN A 95 -13.36 -9.79 -7.72
N ARG A 96 -13.39 -11.10 -8.00
CA ARG A 96 -14.61 -11.82 -8.40
C ARG A 96 -15.52 -12.19 -7.23
N GLY A 97 -15.15 -11.86 -6.00
CA GLY A 97 -15.90 -12.21 -4.78
C GLY A 97 -15.72 -13.66 -4.32
N GLU A 98 -14.75 -14.39 -4.89
CA GLU A 98 -14.48 -15.81 -4.60
C GLU A 98 -13.64 -15.98 -3.31
N ILE A 99 -14.03 -15.29 -2.23
CA ILE A 99 -13.22 -15.16 -0.99
C ILE A 99 -12.85 -16.51 -0.39
N GLN A 100 -13.81 -17.44 -0.26
CA GLN A 100 -13.55 -18.74 0.34
C GLN A 100 -12.63 -19.60 -0.54
N ALA A 101 -12.77 -19.53 -1.86
CA ALA A 101 -11.89 -20.26 -2.77
C ALA A 101 -10.45 -19.70 -2.74
N ALA A 102 -10.30 -18.37 -2.66
CA ALA A 102 -8.99 -17.74 -2.48
C ALA A 102 -8.35 -18.14 -1.14
N PHE A 103 -9.14 -18.18 -0.06
CA PHE A 103 -8.69 -18.66 1.25
C PHE A 103 -8.20 -20.11 1.18
N ASP A 104 -9.01 -21.01 0.62
CA ASP A 104 -8.66 -22.43 0.53
C ASP A 104 -7.41 -22.64 -0.33
N ARG A 105 -7.26 -21.87 -1.42
CA ARG A 105 -6.09 -21.90 -2.29
C ARG A 105 -4.81 -21.44 -1.59
N LEU A 106 -4.89 -20.35 -0.82
CA LEU A 106 -3.74 -19.88 -0.03
C LEU A 106 -3.37 -20.89 1.06
N VAL A 107 -4.35 -21.48 1.75
CA VAL A 107 -4.13 -22.52 2.77
C VAL A 107 -3.50 -23.77 2.17
N GLU A 108 -3.92 -24.19 0.97
CA GLU A 108 -3.30 -25.31 0.24
C GLU A 108 -1.81 -25.04 -0.01
N PHE A 109 -1.47 -23.87 -0.53
CA PHE A 109 -0.09 -23.46 -0.74
C PHE A 109 0.72 -23.45 0.57
N LEU A 110 0.18 -22.87 1.64
CA LEU A 110 0.81 -22.84 2.96
C LEU A 110 1.06 -24.26 3.52
N LYS A 111 0.14 -25.20 3.29
CA LYS A 111 0.32 -26.61 3.68
C LYS A 111 1.45 -27.28 2.90
N GLN A 112 1.64 -26.95 1.62
CA GLN A 112 2.80 -27.43 0.83
C GLN A 112 4.11 -26.84 1.37
N VAL A 113 4.16 -25.55 1.68
CA VAL A 113 5.34 -24.91 2.30
C VAL A 113 5.68 -25.57 3.64
N ARG A 114 4.67 -25.86 4.47
CA ARG A 114 4.87 -26.59 5.73
C ARG A 114 5.43 -27.99 5.52
N LEU A 115 4.95 -28.72 4.51
CA LEU A 115 5.45 -30.05 4.17
C LEU A 115 6.94 -30.03 3.81
N VAL A 116 7.44 -28.94 3.24
CA VAL A 116 8.87 -28.76 2.93
C VAL A 116 9.66 -28.41 4.17
N TYR A 117 9.22 -27.40 4.93
CA TYR A 117 10.05 -26.81 5.99
C TYR A 117 9.85 -27.39 7.40
N SER A 118 9.08 -28.47 7.55
CA SER A 118 8.85 -29.13 8.85
C SER A 118 9.50 -30.52 8.95
N GLN A 119 10.81 -30.63 8.70
CA GLN A 119 11.50 -31.93 8.68
C GLN A 119 12.14 -32.33 10.02
N LYS A 120 12.68 -31.37 10.78
CA LYS A 120 13.41 -31.63 12.03
C LYS A 120 13.08 -30.59 13.10
N PRO A 121 13.29 -30.89 14.39
CA PRO A 121 13.10 -29.91 15.46
C PRO A 121 13.92 -28.65 15.24
N PHE A 122 13.34 -27.49 15.52
CA PHE A 122 14.02 -26.21 15.50
C PHE A 122 14.86 -26.01 16.76
N GLU A 123 16.07 -25.49 16.58
CA GLU A 123 16.96 -25.10 17.67
C GLU A 123 17.53 -23.72 17.39
N VAL A 124 17.63 -22.90 18.43
CA VAL A 124 18.21 -21.56 18.36
C VAL A 124 19.74 -21.70 18.30
N THR A 125 20.35 -21.17 17.23
CA THR A 125 21.80 -21.10 17.05
C THR A 125 22.31 -19.67 17.15
N ALA A 126 23.64 -19.48 17.20
CA ALA A 126 24.24 -18.16 17.22
C ALA A 126 23.99 -17.39 15.90
N GLU A 127 24.02 -18.09 14.77
CA GLU A 127 23.71 -17.55 13.44
C GLU A 127 22.25 -17.11 13.34
N PHE A 128 21.32 -17.91 13.89
CA PHE A 128 19.93 -17.52 14.01
C PHE A 128 19.79 -16.23 14.81
N GLN A 129 20.44 -16.13 15.97
CA GLN A 129 20.40 -14.93 16.82
C GLN A 129 21.03 -13.71 16.15
N GLN A 130 22.04 -13.90 15.31
CA GLN A 130 22.66 -12.81 14.56
C GLN A 130 21.71 -12.20 13.52
N VAL A 131 20.85 -13.03 12.90
CA VAL A 131 19.93 -12.61 11.84
C VAL A 131 18.58 -12.18 12.38
N PHE A 132 18.00 -12.97 13.29
CA PHE A 132 16.64 -12.80 13.81
C PHE A 132 16.58 -12.29 15.25
N GLY A 133 17.74 -12.01 15.86
CA GLY A 133 17.83 -11.47 17.22
C GLY A 133 17.56 -12.51 18.32
N ASN A 134 17.60 -12.03 19.57
CA ASN A 134 17.33 -12.84 20.75
C ASN A 134 15.82 -12.85 21.04
N VAL A 135 15.11 -13.80 20.44
CA VAL A 135 13.66 -13.96 20.59
C VAL A 135 13.33 -15.22 21.38
N THR A 136 12.36 -15.12 22.29
CA THR A 136 11.84 -16.28 23.02
C THR A 136 10.82 -17.00 22.15
N LEU A 137 11.12 -18.26 21.83
CA LEU A 137 10.27 -19.15 21.03
C LEU A 137 9.93 -20.42 21.82
N PRO A 138 8.76 -21.04 21.59
CA PRO A 138 8.41 -22.31 22.21
C PRO A 138 9.31 -23.45 21.69
N SER A 139 9.50 -24.48 22.52
CA SER A 139 10.44 -25.59 22.28
C SER A 139 9.96 -26.66 21.28
N GLN A 140 8.85 -26.42 20.56
CA GLN A 140 8.17 -27.43 19.73
C GLN A 140 8.05 -27.03 18.26
N LEU A 141 8.80 -26.01 17.82
CA LEU A 141 8.80 -25.59 16.42
C LEU A 141 9.63 -26.56 15.56
N MET A 142 9.33 -26.59 14.27
CA MET A 142 10.02 -27.44 13.29
C MET A 142 10.74 -26.56 12.26
N CYS A 143 11.75 -27.13 11.59
CA CYS A 143 12.51 -26.46 10.53
C CYS A 143 12.99 -27.47 9.46
N ALA A 144 13.60 -26.93 8.40
CA ALA A 144 14.39 -27.70 7.44
C ALA A 144 15.89 -27.46 7.64
N GLU A 145 16.69 -28.19 6.87
CA GLU A 145 18.14 -27.96 6.79
C GLU A 145 18.47 -26.67 6.05
N ILE A 146 17.68 -26.32 5.04
CA ILE A 146 17.82 -25.09 4.26
C ILE A 146 16.44 -24.47 4.15
N THR A 147 16.33 -23.19 4.50
CA THR A 147 15.07 -22.47 4.51
C THR A 147 15.18 -21.21 3.68
N ASN A 148 14.39 -21.10 2.61
CA ASN A 148 14.16 -19.86 1.88
C ASN A 148 12.99 -19.09 2.53
N ILE A 149 13.26 -17.89 3.05
CA ILE A 149 12.24 -17.02 3.66
C ILE A 149 11.67 -15.97 2.70
N ASP A 150 12.10 -15.96 1.44
CA ASP A 150 11.63 -15.08 0.36
C ASP A 150 10.46 -15.65 -0.44
N ILE A 151 9.88 -16.75 0.02
CA ILE A 151 8.70 -17.39 -0.56
C ILE A 151 7.43 -16.56 -0.32
N VAL A 152 7.41 -15.27 -0.66
CA VAL A 152 6.19 -14.44 -0.61
C VAL A 152 5.34 -14.66 -1.88
N CYS A 153 4.03 -14.42 -1.81
CA CYS A 153 3.10 -14.72 -2.91
C CYS A 153 3.49 -14.08 -4.26
N ASP A 154 4.10 -12.88 -4.26
CA ASP A 154 4.56 -12.21 -5.49
C ASP A 154 5.76 -12.93 -6.14
N ASN A 155 6.53 -13.69 -5.36
CA ASN A 155 7.67 -14.47 -5.85
C ASN A 155 7.30 -15.91 -6.25
N VAL A 156 6.02 -16.27 -6.18
CA VAL A 156 5.52 -17.63 -6.50
C VAL A 156 4.82 -17.59 -7.85
N MET A 157 5.46 -18.11 -8.88
CA MET A 157 4.88 -18.17 -10.23
C MET A 157 4.13 -19.48 -10.43
N LEU A 158 2.87 -19.39 -10.88
CA LEU A 158 1.97 -20.51 -11.10
C LEU A 158 2.26 -21.24 -12.43
N THR A 159 3.51 -21.64 -12.61
CA THR A 159 3.97 -22.56 -13.64
C THR A 159 3.70 -24.02 -13.24
N GLU A 160 3.97 -24.98 -14.13
CA GLU A 160 3.92 -26.41 -13.82
C GLU A 160 5.29 -27.07 -14.06
N PRO A 161 6.06 -27.41 -13.00
CA PRO A 161 5.80 -27.18 -11.56
C PRO A 161 5.85 -25.69 -11.17
N ILE A 162 5.36 -25.32 -9.98
CA ILE A 162 5.37 -23.94 -9.45
C ILE A 162 6.82 -23.45 -9.34
N THR A 163 7.10 -22.24 -9.83
CA THR A 163 8.45 -21.68 -9.82
C THR A 163 8.59 -20.56 -8.78
N LEU A 164 9.55 -20.70 -7.88
CA LEU A 164 9.92 -19.68 -6.89
C LEU A 164 11.00 -18.76 -7.47
N LEU A 165 10.65 -17.50 -7.70
CA LEU A 165 11.51 -16.52 -8.36
C LEU A 165 12.71 -16.08 -7.52
N ASP A 166 12.45 -15.76 -6.26
CA ASP A 166 13.47 -15.23 -5.37
C ASP A 166 13.79 -16.20 -4.24
N TYR A 167 15.08 -16.31 -4.00
CA TYR A 167 15.69 -17.15 -2.99
C TYR A 167 16.97 -16.49 -2.45
N GLU A 168 17.00 -15.15 -2.51
CA GLU A 168 18.08 -14.33 -1.98
C GLU A 168 18.25 -14.53 -0.48
N TRP A 169 17.15 -14.57 0.27
CA TRP A 169 17.15 -14.83 1.70
C TRP A 169 16.92 -16.31 2.00
N THR A 170 17.98 -17.09 1.75
CA THR A 170 18.06 -18.51 2.06
C THR A 170 19.13 -18.77 3.12
N PHE A 171 18.79 -19.58 4.12
CA PHE A 171 19.66 -19.86 5.27
C PHE A 171 19.85 -21.36 5.48
N GLU A 172 21.05 -21.75 5.91
CA GLU A 172 21.41 -23.13 6.28
C GLU A 172 21.29 -23.40 7.79
N PHE A 173 21.18 -22.34 8.59
CA PHE A 173 20.88 -22.48 10.00
C PHE A 173 19.36 -22.67 10.18
N PRO A 174 18.92 -23.32 11.28
CA PRO A 174 17.50 -23.56 11.53
C PRO A 174 16.69 -22.27 11.53
N VAL A 175 15.60 -22.24 10.76
CA VAL A 175 14.58 -21.18 10.80
C VAL A 175 13.22 -21.84 11.03
N PRO A 176 12.38 -21.37 11.97
CA PRO A 176 11.09 -21.98 12.22
C PRO A 176 10.20 -21.98 10.98
N CYS A 177 9.59 -23.13 10.67
CA CYS A 177 8.62 -23.26 9.57
C CYS A 177 7.47 -22.25 9.74
N GLU A 178 6.96 -22.11 10.96
CA GLU A 178 5.88 -21.19 11.31
C GLU A 178 6.23 -19.73 11.01
N TYR A 179 7.51 -19.35 11.11
CA TYR A 179 7.96 -18.01 10.75
C TYR A 179 7.87 -17.76 9.24
N VAL A 180 8.19 -18.78 8.42
CA VAL A 180 8.02 -18.69 6.95
C VAL A 180 6.55 -18.54 6.57
N LEU A 181 5.69 -19.35 7.19
CA LEU A 181 4.23 -19.27 6.98
C LEU A 181 3.67 -17.91 7.43
N TYR A 182 4.16 -17.40 8.56
CA TYR A 182 3.84 -16.06 9.05
C TYR A 182 4.21 -14.98 8.02
N ARG A 183 5.45 -15.02 7.48
CA ARG A 183 5.90 -14.06 6.46
C ARG A 183 5.03 -14.10 5.19
N ILE A 184 4.67 -15.29 4.71
CA ILE A 184 3.79 -15.43 3.53
C ILE A 184 2.48 -14.69 3.74
N ILE A 185 1.80 -14.97 4.85
CA ILE A 185 0.51 -14.37 5.16
C ILE A 185 0.66 -12.87 5.37
N HIS A 186 1.61 -12.46 6.21
CA HIS A 186 1.82 -11.06 6.57
C HIS A 186 2.07 -10.19 5.33
N TYR A 187 3.04 -10.57 4.49
CA TYR A 187 3.37 -9.79 3.29
C TYR A 187 2.27 -9.83 2.23
N TYR A 188 1.52 -10.93 2.13
CA TYR A 188 0.40 -10.97 1.22
C TYR A 188 -0.73 -10.08 1.73
N ILE A 189 -1.25 -10.25 2.95
CA ILE A 189 -2.44 -9.54 3.41
C ILE A 189 -2.18 -8.04 3.64
N GLN A 190 -1.07 -7.67 4.29
CA GLN A 190 -0.84 -6.29 4.77
C GLN A 190 -0.48 -5.30 3.67
N THR A 191 -0.18 -5.76 2.46
CA THR A 191 0.26 -4.89 1.35
C THR A 191 -0.87 -4.35 0.51
N ASN A 192 -2.10 -4.91 0.61
CA ASN A 192 -3.24 -4.44 -0.18
C ASN A 192 -4.58 -4.69 0.54
N SER A 193 -5.42 -3.65 0.66
CA SER A 193 -6.72 -3.72 1.34
C SER A 193 -7.74 -4.65 0.67
N ILE A 194 -7.56 -4.99 -0.61
CA ILE A 194 -8.43 -5.99 -1.26
C ILE A 194 -8.36 -7.37 -0.59
N ARG A 195 -7.27 -7.64 0.16
CA ARG A 195 -6.96 -8.91 0.80
C ARG A 195 -7.53 -9.02 2.22
N THR A 196 -8.01 -7.91 2.79
CA THR A 196 -8.65 -7.89 4.12
C THR A 196 -9.76 -8.94 4.32
N PRO A 197 -10.61 -9.27 3.33
CA PRO A 197 -11.64 -10.30 3.47
C PRO A 197 -11.12 -11.70 3.78
N LEU A 198 -9.85 -12.01 3.47
CA LEU A 198 -9.24 -13.31 3.80
C LEU A 198 -9.06 -13.51 5.30
N ASN A 199 -9.03 -12.43 6.07
CA ASN A 199 -8.84 -12.41 7.53
C ASN A 199 -7.53 -13.10 7.95
N GLU A 200 -6.49 -12.30 8.16
CA GLU A 200 -5.16 -12.75 8.57
C GLU A 200 -5.18 -13.64 9.83
N GLU A 201 -5.95 -13.27 10.86
CA GLU A 201 -6.06 -14.08 12.09
C GLU A 201 -6.66 -15.47 11.83
N LYS A 202 -7.62 -15.57 10.91
CA LYS A 202 -8.21 -16.86 10.53
C LYS A 202 -7.16 -17.76 9.85
N LEU A 203 -6.28 -17.19 9.02
CA LEU A 203 -5.18 -17.93 8.39
C LEU A 203 -4.17 -18.42 9.44
N TYR A 204 -3.81 -17.57 10.40
CA TYR A 204 -2.92 -17.97 11.50
C TYR A 204 -3.51 -19.08 12.37
N GLN A 205 -4.81 -18.99 12.69
CA GLN A 205 -5.51 -20.03 13.44
C GLN A 205 -5.52 -21.37 12.70
N GLU A 206 -5.80 -21.39 11.39
CA GLU A 206 -5.78 -22.60 10.55
C GLU A 206 -4.39 -23.27 10.54
N LEU A 207 -3.31 -22.48 10.69
CA LEU A 207 -1.95 -23.00 10.76
C LEU A 207 -1.45 -23.26 12.20
N GLY A 208 -2.24 -22.97 13.23
CA GLY A 208 -1.83 -23.13 14.62
C GLY A 208 -0.80 -22.09 15.10
N ILE A 209 -0.75 -20.91 14.47
CA ILE A 209 0.13 -19.80 14.86
C ILE A 209 -0.62 -18.91 15.87
N SER A 210 -0.24 -18.99 17.14
CA SER A 210 -0.87 -18.20 18.21
C SER A 210 -0.44 -16.73 18.19
N GLU A 211 -1.21 -15.82 18.78
CA GLU A 211 -0.86 -14.40 18.92
C GLU A 211 0.51 -14.17 19.60
N ALA A 212 0.86 -15.03 20.57
CA ALA A 212 2.17 -14.99 21.21
C ALA A 212 3.31 -15.32 20.22
N LEU A 213 3.10 -16.33 19.35
CA LEU A 213 4.04 -16.64 18.27
C LEU A 213 4.12 -15.50 17.25
N GLN A 214 2.99 -14.92 16.85
CA GLN A 214 2.96 -13.77 15.95
C GLN A 214 3.78 -12.60 16.52
N SER A 215 3.66 -12.33 17.82
CA SER A 215 4.44 -11.28 18.51
C SER A 215 5.95 -11.56 18.53
N SER A 216 6.35 -12.83 18.68
CA SER A 216 7.75 -13.25 18.56
C SER A 216 8.24 -13.14 17.10
N PHE A 217 7.42 -13.52 16.12
CA PHE A 217 7.75 -13.43 14.70
C PHE A 217 7.84 -11.99 14.20
N ALA A 218 7.02 -11.08 14.70
CA ALA A 218 7.16 -9.65 14.44
C ALA A 218 8.49 -9.09 14.97
N GLN A 219 8.96 -9.57 16.13
CA GLN A 219 10.28 -9.21 16.65
C GLN A 219 11.41 -9.78 15.79
N MET A 220 11.27 -11.04 15.34
CA MET A 220 12.21 -11.65 14.40
C MET A 220 12.27 -10.86 13.09
N GLU A 221 11.12 -10.44 12.56
CA GLU A 221 11.03 -9.62 11.35
C GLU A 221 11.76 -8.30 11.53
N LYS A 222 11.51 -7.60 12.65
CA LYS A 222 12.20 -6.35 12.97
C LYS A 222 13.72 -6.53 13.04
N ALA A 223 14.18 -7.61 13.67
CA ALA A 223 15.61 -7.93 13.75
C ALA A 223 16.19 -8.24 12.37
N PHE A 224 15.47 -9.00 11.55
CA PHE A 224 15.87 -9.32 10.18
C PHE A 224 15.97 -8.08 9.30
N GLN A 225 14.99 -7.16 9.36
CA GLN A 225 15.07 -5.88 8.66
C GLN A 225 16.30 -5.07 9.12
N GLY A 226 16.59 -5.04 10.43
CA GLY A 226 17.81 -4.43 10.97
C GLY A 226 19.10 -5.11 10.50
N TYR A 227 19.10 -6.43 10.32
CA TYR A 227 20.24 -7.18 9.77
C TYR A 227 20.50 -6.81 8.30
N ILE A 228 19.44 -6.63 7.50
CA ILE A 228 19.52 -6.21 6.10
C ILE A 228 20.08 -4.79 5.98
N THR A 229 19.53 -3.85 6.73
CA THR A 229 19.92 -2.42 6.66
C THR A 229 21.26 -2.16 7.33
N GLY A 230 21.59 -2.91 8.39
CA GLY A 230 22.84 -2.75 9.14
C GLY A 230 22.96 -1.35 9.75
N SER A 231 24.09 -0.67 9.49
CA SER A 231 24.29 0.73 9.86
C SER A 231 23.79 1.72 8.81
N HIS A 232 23.29 1.24 7.67
CA HIS A 232 22.72 2.08 6.64
C HIS A 232 21.33 2.50 7.10
N VAL A 233 21.16 3.78 7.40
CA VAL A 233 19.85 4.36 7.72
C VAL A 233 19.06 4.44 6.41
N PRO A 234 18.00 3.66 6.24
CA PRO A 234 17.17 3.74 5.04
C PRO A 234 16.66 5.17 4.85
N MET A 235 16.46 5.61 3.61
CA MET A 235 16.01 6.99 3.33
C MET A 235 14.74 7.35 4.12
N ARG A 236 13.82 6.39 4.28
CA ARG A 236 12.61 6.49 5.14
C ARG A 236 12.90 6.87 6.60
N GLU A 237 14.02 6.42 7.17
CA GLU A 237 14.41 6.73 8.55
C GLU A 237 15.17 8.07 8.65
N MET A 238 15.87 8.50 7.58
CA MET A 238 16.52 9.82 7.54
C MET A 238 15.51 10.98 7.57
N TYR A 239 14.30 10.80 7.03
CA TYR A 239 13.23 11.81 7.10
C TYR A 239 12.81 12.13 8.55
N GLY A 240 12.88 11.15 9.46
CA GLY A 240 12.62 11.37 10.90
C GLY A 240 13.73 12.15 11.61
N VAL A 241 14.98 12.01 11.16
CA VAL A 241 16.15 12.69 11.74
C VAL A 241 16.31 14.12 11.22
N MET A 242 15.99 14.37 9.95
CA MET A 242 16.08 15.69 9.34
C MET A 242 14.94 16.64 9.76
N THR A 243 13.92 16.12 10.46
CA THR A 243 12.77 16.90 10.94
C THR A 243 12.57 16.64 12.44
N PRO A 244 13.30 17.35 13.33
CA PRO A 244 13.23 17.10 14.77
C PRO A 244 11.80 17.38 15.28
N GLY A 245 11.06 16.33 15.63
CA GLY A 245 9.67 16.44 16.11
C GLY A 245 8.75 15.26 15.74
N MET A 246 9.13 14.40 14.79
CA MET A 246 8.41 13.15 14.52
C MET A 246 9.15 11.99 15.16
N SER A 247 8.59 11.44 16.23
CA SER A 247 9.04 10.17 16.80
C SER A 247 8.86 9.05 15.78
N SER A 248 9.90 8.22 15.67
CA SER A 248 9.94 7.00 14.88
C SER A 248 8.80 6.05 15.26
N PHE A 249 7.77 6.00 14.42
CA PHE A 249 6.85 4.89 14.34
C PHE A 249 6.96 4.29 12.94
N SER A 250 6.95 2.96 12.87
CA SER A 250 6.72 2.20 11.64
C SER A 250 5.29 2.46 11.20
N VAL A 251 5.05 3.62 10.59
CA VAL A 251 3.74 3.97 10.10
C VAL A 251 3.67 3.50 8.65
N GLU A 252 2.76 2.57 8.40
CA GLU A 252 2.36 2.15 7.06
C GLU A 252 2.00 3.40 6.24
N THR A 253 2.82 3.69 5.23
CA THR A 253 2.53 4.74 4.26
C THR A 253 1.43 4.22 3.34
N THR A 254 0.21 4.74 3.45
CA THR A 254 -0.91 4.34 2.57
C THR A 254 -0.88 5.03 1.20
N GLY A 255 0.06 5.96 0.99
CA GLY A 255 0.22 6.72 -0.24
C GLY A 255 1.07 7.97 -0.03
N LEU A 256 1.24 8.77 -1.08
CA LEU A 256 1.93 10.06 -1.04
C LEU A 256 0.92 11.19 -1.32
N LEU A 257 0.77 12.09 -0.36
CA LEU A 257 0.08 13.35 -0.54
C LEU A 257 0.98 14.31 -1.33
N GLN A 258 0.42 14.97 -2.33
CA GLN A 258 1.12 16.06 -3.01
C GLN A 258 0.29 17.33 -3.03
N VAL A 259 0.91 18.45 -2.66
CA VAL A 259 0.27 19.77 -2.66
C VAL A 259 0.98 20.64 -3.67
N TYR A 260 0.30 21.04 -4.74
CA TYR A 260 0.82 21.93 -5.76
C TYR A 260 0.49 23.37 -5.43
N PHE A 261 1.45 24.25 -5.72
CA PHE A 261 1.30 25.70 -5.58
C PHE A 261 1.04 26.30 -6.96
N GLY A 262 -0.08 27.00 -7.09
CA GLY A 262 -0.54 27.63 -8.33
C GLY A 262 -0.51 29.16 -8.25
N ASP A 263 -0.38 29.77 -9.42
CA ASP A 263 -0.52 31.21 -9.64
C ASP A 263 -2.01 31.64 -9.72
N GLU A 264 -2.29 32.92 -9.99
CA GLU A 264 -3.66 33.45 -10.09
C GLU A 264 -4.49 32.77 -11.20
N GLU A 265 -3.81 32.24 -12.21
CA GLU A 265 -4.42 31.57 -13.37
C GLU A 265 -4.65 30.06 -13.11
N GLY A 266 -4.31 29.56 -11.92
CA GLY A 266 -4.48 28.15 -11.55
C GLY A 266 -3.52 27.21 -12.29
N ARG A 267 -2.36 27.70 -12.73
CA ARG A 267 -1.34 26.86 -13.37
C ARG A 267 -0.47 26.20 -12.32
N TYR A 268 -0.49 24.87 -12.30
CA TYR A 268 0.31 24.06 -11.39
C TYR A 268 1.54 23.53 -12.10
N TYR A 269 2.69 23.66 -11.44
CA TYR A 269 3.97 23.21 -11.98
C TYR A 269 4.60 22.20 -11.02
N GLU A 270 5.06 21.06 -11.55
CA GLU A 270 5.57 19.94 -10.75
C GLU A 270 6.74 20.30 -9.80
N PRO A 271 7.71 21.15 -10.19
CA PRO A 271 8.77 21.61 -9.28
C PRO A 271 8.27 22.44 -8.10
N PHE A 272 7.05 22.98 -8.19
CA PHE A 272 6.42 23.84 -7.20
C PHE A 272 5.34 23.07 -6.45
N SER A 273 5.77 21.99 -5.78
CA SER A 273 4.89 21.17 -4.95
C SER A 273 5.57 20.68 -3.68
N ALA A 274 4.78 20.42 -2.65
CA ALA A 274 5.20 19.77 -1.43
C ALA A 274 4.66 18.34 -1.38
N LYS A 275 5.55 17.36 -1.27
CA LYS A 275 5.20 15.95 -1.10
C LYS A 275 5.26 15.58 0.38
N ARG A 276 4.26 14.87 0.89
CA ARG A 276 4.18 14.37 2.27
C ARG A 276 3.63 12.95 2.28
N PRO A 277 4.13 12.05 3.13
CA PRO A 277 3.56 10.71 3.22
C PRO A 277 2.14 10.76 3.79
N ILE A 278 1.30 9.77 3.47
CA ILE A 278 0.01 9.56 4.15
C ILE A 278 0.21 8.43 5.16
N MET A 279 -0.08 8.72 6.43
CA MET A 279 0.29 7.92 7.59
C MET A 279 -0.94 7.20 8.14
N THR A 280 -1.10 5.92 7.85
CA THR A 280 -2.29 5.15 8.29
C THR A 280 -3.59 5.91 7.97
N ARG A 281 -3.75 6.35 6.70
CA ARG A 281 -4.84 7.21 6.20
C ARG A 281 -4.83 8.67 6.64
N HIS A 282 -3.97 9.08 7.56
CA HIS A 282 -3.93 10.46 8.07
C HIS A 282 -2.86 11.30 7.38
N ALA A 283 -3.19 12.55 7.08
CA ALA A 283 -2.23 13.53 6.60
C ALA A 283 -2.36 14.83 7.39
N ASP A 284 -1.51 14.94 8.43
CA ASP A 284 -1.49 16.05 9.38
C ASP A 284 -0.20 16.85 9.22
N TYR A 285 -0.25 17.93 8.44
CA TYR A 285 0.95 18.65 8.03
C TYR A 285 0.79 20.17 8.09
N THR A 286 1.90 20.83 8.38
CA THR A 286 2.08 22.26 8.10
C THR A 286 3.11 22.42 6.98
N ILE A 287 2.76 23.22 5.97
CA ILE A 287 3.52 23.38 4.73
C ILE A 287 3.74 24.88 4.51
N ASP A 288 5.00 25.30 4.34
CA ASP A 288 5.33 26.67 3.97
C ASP A 288 4.93 26.94 2.52
N LEU A 289 4.31 28.09 2.30
CA LEU A 289 3.81 28.54 1.02
C LEU A 289 4.81 29.50 0.35
N PRO A 290 5.05 29.35 -0.96
CA PRO A 290 5.77 30.35 -1.74
C PRO A 290 5.02 31.71 -1.70
N PRO A 291 5.74 32.86 -1.68
CA PRO A 291 5.10 34.20 -1.62
C PRO A 291 4.13 34.49 -2.78
N GLU A 292 4.40 33.91 -3.94
CA GLU A 292 3.61 34.08 -5.17
C GLU A 292 2.44 33.09 -5.27
N CYS A 293 2.25 32.22 -4.28
CA CYS A 293 1.17 31.24 -4.28
C CYS A 293 -0.19 31.94 -4.13
N ARG A 294 -1.14 31.58 -4.98
CA ARG A 294 -2.50 32.15 -5.01
C ARG A 294 -3.58 31.09 -4.99
N LYS A 295 -3.26 29.89 -5.47
CA LYS A 295 -4.11 28.71 -5.38
C LYS A 295 -3.30 27.50 -4.96
N ILE A 296 -3.95 26.53 -4.33
CA ILE A 296 -3.36 25.20 -4.13
C ILE A 296 -4.22 24.12 -4.77
N ARG A 297 -3.55 23.03 -5.12
CA ARG A 297 -4.18 21.76 -5.47
C ARG A 297 -3.64 20.67 -4.54
N ILE A 298 -4.55 19.88 -3.97
CA ILE A 298 -4.25 18.79 -3.06
C ILE A 298 -4.56 17.47 -3.78
N ASP A 299 -3.54 16.63 -3.94
CA ASP A 299 -3.61 15.32 -4.57
C ASP A 299 -3.48 14.25 -3.46
N PRO A 300 -4.60 13.66 -2.98
CA PRO A 300 -4.62 12.70 -1.88
C PRO A 300 -4.23 11.26 -2.29
N GLY A 301 -3.16 11.11 -3.09
CA GLY A 301 -2.68 9.83 -3.62
C GLY A 301 -3.00 9.63 -5.11
N ASP A 302 -2.94 8.38 -5.57
CA ASP A 302 -3.10 7.97 -6.98
C ASP A 302 -4.38 7.16 -7.24
N GLN A 303 -5.05 6.68 -6.20
CA GLN A 303 -6.27 5.86 -6.28
C GLN A 303 -7.54 6.65 -5.93
N PRO A 304 -8.71 6.30 -6.50
CA PRO A 304 -10.00 6.88 -6.11
C PRO A 304 -10.24 6.83 -4.60
N CYS A 305 -10.75 7.91 -4.04
CA CYS A 305 -10.81 8.06 -2.59
C CYS A 305 -11.91 8.99 -2.08
N MET A 306 -12.21 8.87 -0.79
CA MET A 306 -12.90 9.88 0.00
C MET A 306 -11.91 10.57 0.94
N VAL A 307 -11.97 11.90 1.00
CA VAL A 307 -11.13 12.72 1.88
C VAL A 307 -12.02 13.40 2.91
N HIS A 308 -11.78 13.14 4.18
CA HIS A 308 -12.35 13.90 5.28
C HIS A 308 -11.40 15.04 5.66
N ILE A 309 -11.82 16.27 5.37
CA ILE A 309 -11.08 17.48 5.66
C ILE A 309 -11.41 17.92 7.09
N LYS A 310 -10.69 17.39 8.08
CA LYS A 310 -10.87 17.81 9.48
C LYS A 310 -10.42 19.25 9.70
N LYS A 311 -9.34 19.65 9.04
CA LYS A 311 -8.80 21.00 9.10
C LYS A 311 -8.11 21.36 7.79
N LEU A 312 -8.37 22.56 7.30
CA LEU A 312 -7.62 23.20 6.23
C LEU A 312 -7.58 24.70 6.53
N ALA A 313 -6.39 25.25 6.76
CA ALA A 313 -6.24 26.63 7.21
C ALA A 313 -4.95 27.28 6.68
N PHE A 314 -5.01 28.58 6.41
CA PHE A 314 -3.89 29.43 6.03
C PHE A 314 -3.55 30.38 7.18
N ASP A 315 -2.33 30.30 7.71
CA ASP A 315 -1.88 31.08 8.87
C ASP A 315 -2.90 31.09 10.05
N GLY A 316 -3.55 29.93 10.26
CA GLY A 316 -4.56 29.73 11.31
C GLY A 316 -6.00 30.13 10.94
N GLN A 317 -6.22 30.77 9.79
CA GLN A 317 -7.56 31.09 9.27
C GLN A 317 -8.08 29.94 8.40
N THR A 318 -9.28 29.44 8.66
CA THR A 318 -9.89 28.35 7.87
C THR A 318 -9.96 28.72 6.39
N ALA A 319 -9.53 27.80 5.53
CA ALA A 319 -9.58 27.96 4.08
C ALA A 319 -11.04 28.00 3.58
N SER A 320 -11.33 28.85 2.59
CA SER A 320 -12.59 28.77 1.85
C SER A 320 -12.50 27.64 0.82
N MET A 321 -13.58 26.85 0.73
CA MET A 321 -13.74 25.78 -0.24
C MET A 321 -14.73 26.15 -1.36
N ASP A 322 -15.17 27.41 -1.42
CA ASP A 322 -16.24 27.85 -2.34
C ASP A 322 -15.82 27.78 -3.80
N GLU A 323 -14.54 28.05 -4.09
CA GLU A 323 -13.95 27.96 -5.43
C GLU A 323 -13.29 26.60 -5.71
N ALA A 324 -13.26 25.70 -4.73
CA ALA A 324 -12.57 24.43 -4.87
C ALA A 324 -13.31 23.49 -5.82
N GLU A 325 -12.58 22.93 -6.78
CA GLU A 325 -13.10 21.97 -7.73
C GLU A 325 -12.60 20.56 -7.42
N VAL A 326 -13.50 19.59 -7.57
CA VAL A 326 -13.18 18.16 -7.45
C VAL A 326 -13.64 17.47 -8.72
N PRO A 327 -12.76 17.33 -9.74
CA PRO A 327 -13.11 16.67 -10.99
C PRO A 327 -13.55 15.23 -10.77
N ASP A 328 -14.63 14.82 -11.44
CA ASP A 328 -15.27 13.51 -11.26
C ASP A 328 -15.51 13.22 -9.78
N GLY A 329 -16.07 14.21 -9.08
CA GLY A 329 -16.20 14.26 -7.64
C GLY A 329 -17.17 15.35 -7.17
N PHE A 330 -17.31 15.45 -5.85
CA PHE A 330 -18.02 16.55 -5.22
C PHE A 330 -17.54 16.75 -3.78
N ILE A 331 -17.80 17.95 -3.26
CA ILE A 331 -17.61 18.29 -1.85
C ILE A 331 -18.98 18.34 -1.18
N HIS A 332 -19.11 17.71 -0.01
CA HIS A 332 -20.30 17.78 0.83
C HIS A 332 -19.90 17.92 2.30
N GLY A 333 -20.14 19.09 2.88
CA GLY A 333 -19.67 19.40 4.23
C GLY A 333 -18.15 19.36 4.30
N SER A 334 -17.61 18.58 5.24
CA SER A 334 -16.15 18.36 5.41
C SER A 334 -15.60 17.22 4.54
N TRP A 335 -16.40 16.64 3.64
CA TRP A 335 -15.98 15.49 2.83
C TRP A 335 -15.82 15.86 1.36
N ALA A 336 -14.75 15.37 0.73
CA ALA A 336 -14.57 15.36 -0.71
C ALA A 336 -14.56 13.92 -1.22
N LEU A 337 -15.43 13.59 -2.17
CA LEU A 337 -15.44 12.29 -2.86
C LEU A 337 -14.88 12.44 -4.26
N ILE A 338 -13.95 11.55 -4.65
CA ILE A 338 -13.21 11.66 -5.91
C ILE A 338 -13.18 10.29 -6.61
N SER A 339 -13.98 10.13 -7.67
CA SER A 339 -14.21 8.86 -8.38
C SER A 339 -13.34 8.71 -9.63
N ARG A 340 -12.05 9.01 -9.51
CA ARG A 340 -11.09 8.92 -10.61
C ARG A 340 -9.69 8.54 -10.14
N PRO A 341 -8.89 7.89 -11.00
CA PRO A 341 -7.44 7.83 -10.81
C PRO A 341 -6.83 9.24 -10.76
N ASP A 342 -5.70 9.36 -10.07
CA ASP A 342 -5.04 10.64 -9.77
C ASP A 342 -6.01 11.67 -9.17
N PRO A 343 -6.63 11.34 -8.02
CA PRO A 343 -7.59 12.22 -7.38
C PRO A 343 -6.96 13.56 -7.03
N HIS A 344 -7.71 14.64 -7.16
CA HIS A 344 -7.26 15.96 -6.73
C HIS A 344 -8.41 16.91 -6.40
N ILE A 345 -8.16 17.77 -5.43
CA ILE A 345 -8.98 18.93 -5.06
C ILE A 345 -8.19 20.15 -5.50
N LYS A 346 -8.65 20.87 -6.51
CA LYS A 346 -7.91 21.98 -7.11
C LYS A 346 -8.60 23.31 -6.85
N ASP A 347 -7.86 24.38 -7.15
CA ASP A 347 -8.35 25.77 -7.15
C ASP A 347 -8.79 26.28 -5.77
N ILE A 348 -8.21 25.72 -4.70
CA ILE A 348 -8.40 26.24 -3.33
C ILE A 348 -7.64 27.57 -3.22
N ALA A 349 -8.37 28.66 -2.98
CA ALA A 349 -7.81 30.00 -2.92
C ALA A 349 -6.90 30.20 -1.70
N VAL A 350 -5.72 30.80 -1.94
CA VAL A 350 -4.76 31.17 -0.90
C VAL A 350 -4.90 32.66 -0.59
N PRO A 351 -5.16 33.04 0.67
CA PRO A 351 -5.21 34.45 1.06
C PRO A 351 -3.90 35.18 0.76
N GLN A 352 -4.02 36.45 0.32
CA GLN A 352 -2.85 37.25 -0.02
C GLN A 352 -1.89 37.38 1.17
N GLY A 353 -0.62 37.00 0.96
CA GLY A 353 0.42 37.08 1.98
C GLY A 353 0.43 35.93 2.98
N ALA A 354 -0.42 34.91 2.79
CA ALA A 354 -0.37 33.69 3.60
C ALA A 354 0.97 32.98 3.45
N LYS A 355 1.54 32.54 4.57
CA LYS A 355 2.87 31.92 4.61
C LYS A 355 2.82 30.43 4.89
N GLN A 356 1.81 29.95 5.59
CA GLN A 356 1.70 28.55 5.97
C GLN A 356 0.30 28.00 5.71
N LEU A 357 0.28 26.77 5.21
CA LEU A 357 -0.89 25.92 5.10
C LEU A 357 -0.84 24.87 6.21
N THR A 358 -1.87 24.80 7.04
CA THR A 358 -2.08 23.72 8.01
C THR A 358 -3.23 22.84 7.55
N MET A 359 -3.01 21.54 7.46
CA MET A 359 -4.03 20.57 7.08
C MET A 359 -4.06 19.37 8.01
N GLN A 360 -5.27 18.83 8.20
CA GLN A 360 -5.54 17.55 8.85
C GLN A 360 -6.57 16.82 8.01
N LEU A 361 -6.15 15.76 7.33
CA LEU A 361 -6.96 15.00 6.40
C LEU A 361 -7.01 13.54 6.83
N GLU A 362 -8.16 12.88 6.67
CA GLU A 362 -8.25 11.42 6.65
C GLU A 362 -8.65 10.96 5.24
N ILE A 363 -7.95 9.96 4.71
CA ILE A 363 -8.07 9.51 3.32
C ILE A 363 -8.50 8.03 3.30
N TYR A 364 -9.65 7.77 2.69
CA TYR A 364 -10.24 6.45 2.59
C TYR A 364 -10.21 6.01 1.12
N LEU A 365 -9.43 4.97 0.83
CA LEU A 365 -9.41 4.37 -0.51
C LEU A 365 -10.70 3.59 -0.71
N GLU A 366 -11.36 3.83 -1.83
CA GLU A 366 -12.68 3.29 -2.09
C GLU A 366 -12.80 2.82 -3.54
N ASN A 367 -13.71 1.88 -3.78
CA ASN A 367 -13.97 1.37 -5.12
C ASN A 367 -14.56 2.49 -6.01
N GLN A 368 -14.01 2.65 -7.22
CA GLN A 368 -14.43 3.69 -8.17
C GLN A 368 -15.92 3.60 -8.54
N ASP A 369 -16.45 2.40 -8.80
CA ASP A 369 -17.86 2.22 -9.16
C ASP A 369 -18.79 2.61 -8.00
N MET A 370 -18.37 2.34 -6.77
CA MET A 370 -19.12 2.76 -5.57
C MET A 370 -19.14 4.29 -5.45
N LEU A 371 -18.00 4.95 -5.65
CA LEU A 371 -17.92 6.41 -5.62
C LEU A 371 -18.74 7.05 -6.76
N ALA A 372 -18.69 6.48 -7.96
CA ALA A 372 -19.51 6.91 -9.10
C ALA A 372 -21.02 6.80 -8.78
N CYS A 373 -21.44 5.70 -8.14
CA CYS A 373 -22.83 5.53 -7.69
C CYS A 373 -23.25 6.62 -6.68
N LEU A 374 -22.39 6.93 -5.71
CA LEU A 374 -22.65 8.02 -4.75
C LEU A 374 -22.77 9.39 -5.43
N GLN A 375 -21.98 9.64 -6.48
CA GLN A 375 -22.08 10.86 -7.28
C GLN A 375 -23.41 10.96 -8.01
N ASP A 376 -23.88 9.87 -8.61
CA ASP A 376 -25.15 9.85 -9.32
C ASP A 376 -26.34 10.02 -8.36
N LEU A 377 -26.28 9.40 -7.19
CA LEU A 377 -27.25 9.62 -6.11
C LEU A 377 -27.27 11.08 -5.65
N GLN A 378 -26.10 11.73 -5.55
CA GLN A 378 -26.03 13.14 -5.16
C GLN A 378 -26.62 14.07 -6.22
N LYS A 379 -26.37 13.79 -7.51
CA LYS A 379 -26.98 14.53 -8.63
C LYS A 379 -28.49 14.39 -8.63
N GLU A 380 -29.01 13.18 -8.43
CA GLU A 380 -30.45 12.94 -8.38
C GLU A 380 -31.10 13.57 -7.14
N ASN A 381 -30.45 13.54 -5.98
CA ASN A 381 -30.92 14.26 -4.78
C ASN A 381 -31.00 15.77 -5.02
N ALA A 382 -29.98 16.37 -5.67
CA ALA A 382 -30.01 17.79 -6.01
C ALA A 382 -31.18 18.11 -6.95
N ARG A 383 -31.42 17.27 -7.95
CA ARG A 383 -32.56 17.40 -8.88
C ARG A 383 -33.90 17.31 -8.14
N LEU A 384 -34.06 16.33 -7.24
CA LEU A 384 -35.28 16.16 -6.46
C LEU A 384 -35.54 17.36 -5.54
N ASN A 385 -34.52 17.91 -4.89
CA ASN A 385 -34.65 19.10 -4.04
C ASN A 385 -35.15 20.32 -4.84
N VAL A 386 -34.60 20.56 -6.04
CA VAL A 386 -35.09 21.64 -6.93
C VAL A 386 -36.57 21.42 -7.29
N LEU A 387 -36.97 20.18 -7.58
CA LEU A 387 -38.36 19.86 -7.91
C LEU A 387 -39.30 20.08 -6.70
N VAL A 388 -38.85 19.72 -5.50
CA VAL A 388 -39.60 19.94 -4.25
C VAL A 388 -39.76 21.44 -3.97
N GLU A 389 -38.72 22.24 -4.15
CA GLU A 389 -38.80 23.70 -4.00
C GLU A 389 -39.77 24.32 -4.99
N GLN A 390 -39.73 23.91 -6.27
CA GLN A 390 -40.66 24.37 -7.29
C GLN A 390 -42.10 24.02 -6.94
N ARG A 391 -42.38 22.76 -6.57
CA ARG A 391 -43.70 22.30 -6.11
C ARG A 391 -44.19 23.05 -4.89
N THR A 392 -43.30 23.34 -3.94
CA THR A 392 -43.64 24.10 -2.74
C THR A 392 -44.07 25.52 -3.09
N ARG A 393 -43.32 26.21 -3.97
CA ARG A 393 -43.69 27.55 -4.46
C ARG A 393 -45.03 27.54 -5.21
N GLU A 394 -45.26 26.56 -6.08
CA GLU A 394 -46.53 26.41 -6.79
C GLU A 394 -47.73 26.22 -5.84
N LEU A 395 -47.55 25.41 -4.78
CA LEU A 395 -48.58 25.19 -3.75
C LEU A 395 -48.85 26.44 -2.93
N GLU A 396 -47.81 27.20 -2.56
CA GLU A 396 -47.94 28.48 -1.86
C GLU A 396 -48.71 29.51 -2.71
N GLU A 397 -48.37 29.65 -3.99
CA GLU A 397 -49.07 30.54 -4.91
C GLU A 397 -50.53 30.14 -5.10
N LYS A 398 -50.82 28.84 -5.23
CA LYS A 398 -52.17 28.32 -5.42
C LYS A 398 -53.04 28.44 -4.16
N ASN A 399 -52.43 28.35 -2.97
CA ASN A 399 -53.14 28.47 -1.68
C ASN A 399 -53.30 29.92 -1.21
N LYS A 400 -52.53 30.86 -1.75
CA LYS A 400 -52.58 32.30 -1.42
C LYS A 400 -54.01 32.91 -1.50
N PRO A 401 -54.81 32.66 -2.56
CA PRO A 401 -56.18 33.20 -2.65
C PRO A 401 -57.12 32.58 -1.60
N MET A 402 -56.95 31.30 -1.30
CA MET A 402 -57.77 30.58 -0.32
C MET A 402 -57.51 31.08 1.10
N LEU A 403 -56.23 31.30 1.45
CA LEU A 403 -55.82 31.88 2.73
C LEU A 403 -56.32 33.32 2.88
N GLN A 404 -56.31 34.11 1.81
CA GLN A 404 -56.85 35.47 1.81
C GLN A 404 -58.36 35.50 2.04
N MET A 405 -59.10 34.61 1.38
CA MET A 405 -60.55 34.42 1.63
C MET A 405 -60.88 34.01 3.07
N VAL A 406 -60.06 33.14 3.68
CA VAL A 406 -60.24 32.73 5.07
C VAL A 406 -59.94 33.88 6.02
N TYR A 407 -58.87 34.65 5.76
CA TYR A 407 -58.50 35.82 6.54
C TYR A 407 -59.61 36.89 6.53
N GLU A 408 -60.14 37.21 5.35
CA GLU A 408 -61.27 38.15 5.19
C GLU A 408 -62.50 37.70 5.99
N LYS A 409 -62.88 36.43 5.90
CA LYS A 409 -64.01 35.86 6.67
C LYS A 409 -63.80 35.88 8.19
N VAL A 410 -62.56 35.74 8.65
CA VAL A 410 -62.23 35.80 10.10
C VAL A 410 -62.27 37.24 10.60
N MET A 411 -61.80 38.20 9.80
CA MET A 411 -61.85 39.63 10.12
C MET A 411 -63.29 40.15 10.15
N GLU A 412 -64.15 39.73 9.22
CA GLU A 412 -65.59 40.03 9.24
C GLU A 412 -66.30 39.49 10.50
N LYS A 413 -65.86 38.35 11.04
CA LYS A 413 -66.41 37.78 12.27
C LYS A 413 -65.91 38.44 13.57
N LYS A 414 -64.77 39.14 13.53
CA LYS A 414 -64.21 39.85 14.70
C LYS A 414 -64.63 41.33 14.76
N GLY A 415 -65.16 41.88 13.67
CA GLY A 415 -65.69 43.24 13.58
C GLY A 415 -67.19 43.39 13.87
N LYS A 416 -67.85 42.33 14.34
CA LYS A 416 -69.22 42.29 14.88
C LYS A 416 -69.15 41.83 16.32
#